data_AF-A0A436QMD9-F1
#
_entry.id   AF-A0A436QMD9-F1
#
_cell.length_a   1.000
_cell.length_b   1.000
_cell.length_c   1.000
_cell.angle_alpha   90.00
_cell.angle_beta   90.00
_cell.angle_gamma   90.00
#
_symmetry.space_group_name_H-M   'P 1'
#
loop_
_entity.id
_entity.type
_entity.pdbx_description
1 polymer ?
#
loop_
_entity_poly.entity_id
_entity_poly.type
_entity_poly.pdbx_seq_one_letter_code
_entity_poly.pdbx_strand_id
1 'polypeptide(L)'
;PADHGNAVGLVLPERRIDSNPQAVLDEEVDATLWQNQPYRIPVIGWMQEMEQLNRPDAKAFYDNYYRPNNAVLIVAGDVEPDAVKAMAERTYGKVARGPDLRPRIRPVEPEQNTRRTVTLTDARVSVPSFSTQWVVPSYHTAKPGEAEALDLL
;
A
#
# COMPACT_ATOMS: atom_id res chain seq x y z
N PRO A 1 22.75 21.12 -6.19
CA PRO A 1 21.76 21.54 -7.22
C PRO A 1 21.90 20.73 -8.53
N ALA A 2 21.88 19.38 -8.43
CA ALA A 2 21.86 18.47 -9.56
C ALA A 2 21.43 17.08 -9.08
N ASP A 3 20.12 16.90 -8.85
CA ASP A 3 19.50 15.56 -8.71
C ASP A 3 17.96 15.63 -8.88
N HIS A 4 17.47 16.59 -9.65
CA HIS A 4 16.02 16.83 -9.79
C HIS A 4 15.37 15.95 -10.86
N GLY A 5 16.17 15.34 -11.76
CA GLY A 5 15.67 14.49 -12.85
C GLY A 5 15.74 12.98 -12.58
N ASN A 6 16.38 12.55 -11.50
CA ASN A 6 16.74 11.13 -11.35
C ASN A 6 15.70 10.31 -10.58
N ALA A 7 15.01 10.88 -9.58
CA ALA A 7 14.01 10.11 -8.82
C ALA A 7 12.72 9.86 -9.62
N VAL A 8 12.15 10.89 -10.26
CA VAL A 8 10.99 10.73 -11.17
C VAL A 8 11.38 9.91 -12.39
N GLY A 9 12.56 10.17 -12.95
CA GLY A 9 13.13 9.41 -14.07
C GLY A 9 13.47 7.94 -13.74
N LEU A 10 13.54 7.56 -12.46
CA LEU A 10 13.71 6.17 -12.01
C LEU A 10 12.38 5.52 -11.65
N VAL A 11 11.41 6.24 -11.07
CA VAL A 11 10.08 5.69 -10.73
C VAL A 11 9.23 5.42 -11.99
N LEU A 12 9.30 6.30 -13.00
CA LEU A 12 8.56 6.15 -14.26
C LEU A 12 8.92 4.87 -15.06
N PRO A 13 10.20 4.52 -15.30
CA PRO A 13 10.55 3.26 -15.95
C PRO A 13 10.27 2.03 -15.07
N GLU A 14 10.07 2.20 -13.75
CA GLU A 14 9.75 1.12 -12.80
C GLU A 14 8.24 0.81 -12.73
N ARG A 15 7.37 1.50 -13.50
CA ARG A 15 5.99 1.04 -13.79
C ARG A 15 6.01 -0.19 -14.70
N ARG A 16 6.65 -1.28 -14.23
CA ARG A 16 6.55 -2.63 -14.82
C ARG A 16 5.10 -3.10 -14.94
N ILE A 17 4.21 -2.49 -14.16
CA ILE A 17 2.75 -2.66 -14.21
C ILE A 17 2.19 -2.34 -15.62
N ASP A 18 2.59 -1.24 -16.26
CA ASP A 18 2.06 -0.85 -17.59
C ASP A 18 2.46 -1.86 -18.68
N SER A 19 3.61 -2.53 -18.48
CA SER A 19 4.07 -3.60 -19.36
C SER A 19 3.29 -4.92 -19.18
N ASN A 20 2.51 -5.07 -18.12
CA ASN A 20 1.71 -6.25 -17.79
C ASN A 20 0.20 -5.94 -17.83
N PRO A 21 -0.52 -6.37 -18.88
CA PRO A 21 -1.97 -6.15 -19.00
C PRO A 21 -2.78 -6.63 -17.79
N GLN A 22 -2.36 -7.72 -17.12
CA GLN A 22 -3.05 -8.20 -15.93
C GLN A 22 -2.92 -7.20 -14.77
N ALA A 23 -1.72 -6.63 -14.57
CA ALA A 23 -1.50 -5.67 -13.49
C ALA A 23 -2.26 -4.35 -13.72
N VAL A 24 -2.39 -3.91 -14.99
CA VAL A 24 -3.26 -2.77 -15.36
C VAL A 24 -4.72 -3.09 -15.06
N LEU A 25 -5.20 -4.28 -15.44
CA LEU A 25 -6.57 -4.68 -15.14
C LEU A 25 -6.82 -4.74 -13.62
N ASP A 26 -5.87 -5.24 -12.84
CA ASP A 26 -5.98 -5.32 -11.38
C ASP A 26 -6.05 -3.91 -10.74
N GLU A 27 -5.25 -2.93 -11.20
CA GLU A 27 -5.35 -1.53 -10.75
C GLU A 27 -6.75 -0.94 -11.03
N GLU A 28 -7.29 -1.15 -12.25
CA GLU A 28 -8.62 -0.66 -12.63
C GLU A 28 -9.75 -1.35 -11.86
N VAL A 29 -9.60 -2.64 -11.60
CA VAL A 29 -10.53 -3.42 -10.78
C VAL A 29 -10.53 -2.90 -9.34
N ASP A 30 -9.37 -2.71 -8.72
CA ASP A 30 -9.28 -2.16 -7.37
C ASP A 30 -9.85 -0.74 -7.27
N ALA A 31 -9.54 0.12 -8.24
CA ALA A 31 -10.07 1.48 -8.33
C ALA A 31 -11.61 1.51 -8.46
N THR A 32 -12.18 0.51 -9.14
CA THR A 32 -13.62 0.37 -9.33
C THR A 32 -14.32 -0.32 -8.15
N LEU A 33 -13.65 -1.27 -7.49
CA LEU A 33 -14.20 -2.07 -6.40
C LEU A 33 -14.31 -1.23 -5.13
N TRP A 34 -13.23 -0.55 -4.77
CA TRP A 34 -13.08 0.16 -3.51
C TRP A 34 -13.54 1.63 -3.64
N GLN A 35 -14.62 1.98 -2.94
CA GLN A 35 -15.16 3.33 -2.95
C GLN A 35 -14.63 4.21 -1.83
N ASN A 36 -14.30 3.63 -0.66
CA ASN A 36 -13.85 4.39 0.51
C ASN A 36 -12.44 3.96 0.99
N GLN A 37 -12.05 2.70 0.73
CA GLN A 37 -10.76 2.15 1.09
C GLN A 37 -9.64 2.81 0.28
N PRO A 38 -8.48 3.07 0.92
CA PRO A 38 -7.26 3.46 0.21
C PRO A 38 -6.75 2.40 -0.79
N TYR A 39 -7.26 1.16 -0.76
CA TYR A 39 -6.89 0.11 -1.72
C TYR A 39 -7.25 0.45 -3.17
N ARG A 40 -8.14 1.43 -3.38
CA ARG A 40 -8.40 1.99 -4.72
C ARG A 40 -7.22 2.76 -5.32
N ILE A 41 -6.21 3.09 -4.50
CA ILE A 41 -5.05 3.90 -4.91
C ILE A 41 -3.89 2.94 -5.17
N PRO A 42 -3.33 2.91 -6.39
CA PRO A 42 -2.15 2.10 -6.69
C PRO A 42 -1.01 2.40 -5.74
N VAL A 43 -0.17 1.40 -5.43
CA VAL A 43 0.97 1.56 -4.51
C VAL A 43 1.94 2.64 -4.98
N ILE A 44 2.16 2.74 -6.30
CA ILE A 44 2.98 3.79 -6.92
C ILE A 44 2.23 5.11 -7.11
N GLY A 45 0.94 5.16 -6.77
CA GLY A 45 0.05 6.27 -7.05
C GLY A 45 -0.34 6.40 -8.53
N TRP A 46 -1.14 7.43 -8.82
CA TRP A 46 -1.56 7.75 -10.18
C TRP A 46 -0.45 8.52 -10.92
N MET A 47 -0.27 8.24 -12.21
CA MET A 47 0.80 8.84 -13.02
C MET A 47 0.79 10.38 -12.95
N GLN A 48 -0.40 10.98 -13.07
CA GLN A 48 -0.60 12.44 -13.02
C GLN A 48 -0.20 13.04 -11.67
N GLU A 49 -0.35 12.29 -10.58
CA GLU A 49 0.07 12.72 -9.24
C GLU A 49 1.58 12.58 -9.08
N MET A 50 2.17 11.49 -9.59
CA MET A 50 3.61 11.25 -9.54
C MET A 50 4.42 12.29 -10.31
N GLU A 51 3.92 12.76 -11.46
CA GLU A 51 4.57 13.80 -12.26
C GLU A 51 4.69 15.15 -11.52
N GLN A 52 3.83 15.39 -10.52
CA GLN A 52 3.82 16.62 -9.73
C GLN A 52 4.70 16.54 -8.48
N LEU A 53 5.08 15.33 -8.04
CA LEU A 53 5.87 15.14 -6.83
C LEU A 53 7.30 15.63 -7.02
N ASN A 54 7.78 16.39 -6.04
CA ASN A 54 9.14 16.90 -6.02
C ASN A 54 9.92 16.47 -4.76
N ARG A 55 11.23 16.74 -4.75
CA ARG A 55 12.12 16.40 -3.63
C ARG A 55 11.68 17.00 -2.28
N PRO A 56 11.26 18.28 -2.20
CA PRO A 56 10.64 18.82 -0.99
C PRO A 56 9.48 17.97 -0.46
N ASP A 57 8.58 17.50 -1.32
CA ASP A 57 7.44 16.66 -0.91
C ASP A 57 7.92 15.32 -0.33
N ALA A 58 8.87 14.66 -1.00
CA ALA A 58 9.47 13.42 -0.52
C ALA A 58 10.18 13.60 0.83
N LYS A 59 10.90 14.72 1.00
CA LYS A 59 11.57 15.04 2.27
C LYS A 59 10.55 15.29 3.37
N ALA A 60 9.49 16.05 3.09
CA ALA A 60 8.42 16.31 4.05
C ALA A 60 7.72 15.02 4.47
N PHE A 61 7.47 14.10 3.53
CA PHE A 61 6.93 12.78 3.84
C PHE A 61 7.86 11.99 4.76
N TYR A 62 9.16 11.91 4.43
CA TYR A 62 10.17 11.24 5.26
C TYR A 62 10.21 11.83 6.68
N ASP A 63 10.31 13.15 6.81
CA ASP A 63 10.42 13.82 8.11
C ASP A 63 9.20 13.60 9.00
N ASN A 64 8.02 13.41 8.40
CA ASN A 64 6.76 13.18 9.10
C ASN A 64 6.55 11.71 9.48
N TYR A 65 6.82 10.77 8.58
CA TYR A 65 6.40 9.38 8.75
C TYR A 65 7.53 8.42 9.16
N TYR A 66 8.81 8.74 8.91
CA TYR A 66 9.96 7.91 9.29
C TYR A 66 10.48 8.28 10.68
N ARG A 67 9.66 8.04 11.70
CA ARG A 67 9.94 8.39 13.10
C ARG A 67 9.69 7.20 14.05
N PRO A 68 10.38 7.11 15.20
CA PRO A 68 10.25 5.95 16.11
C PRO A 68 8.84 5.73 16.65
N ASN A 69 8.02 6.78 16.80
CA ASN A 69 6.62 6.68 17.19
C ASN A 69 5.69 6.13 16.09
N ASN A 70 6.24 5.76 14.93
CA ASN A 70 5.53 5.16 13.80
C ASN A 70 6.23 3.89 13.27
N ALA A 71 7.16 3.32 14.03
CA ALA A 71 7.96 2.18 13.59
C ALA A 71 7.94 1.07 14.65
N VAL A 72 8.02 -0.18 14.19
CA VAL A 72 8.15 -1.37 15.03
C VAL A 72 9.33 -2.18 14.52
N LEU A 73 10.24 -2.56 15.43
CA LEU A 73 11.33 -3.49 15.14
C LEU A 73 10.91 -4.88 15.61
N ILE A 74 10.92 -5.85 14.68
CA ILE A 74 10.65 -7.26 14.98
C ILE A 74 11.96 -8.03 14.77
N VAL A 75 12.37 -8.80 15.78
CA VAL A 75 13.54 -9.68 15.72
C VAL A 75 13.07 -11.08 16.11
N ALA A 76 13.35 -12.07 15.28
CA ALA A 76 12.93 -13.45 15.48
C ALA A 76 14.09 -14.41 15.16
N GLY A 77 14.24 -15.46 15.97
CA GLY A 77 15.30 -16.45 15.85
C GLY A 77 15.96 -16.77 17.19
N ASP A 78 17.18 -17.28 17.13
CA ASP A 78 18.03 -17.54 18.29
C ASP A 78 18.70 -16.23 18.74
N VAL A 79 18.02 -15.48 19.61
CA VAL A 79 18.47 -14.17 20.09
C VAL A 79 18.19 -14.00 21.57
N GLU A 80 19.10 -13.31 22.27
CA GLU A 80 18.93 -12.90 23.65
C GLU A 80 18.16 -11.57 23.73
N PRO A 81 16.92 -11.53 24.29
CA PRO A 81 16.07 -10.34 24.25
C PRO A 81 16.70 -9.08 24.83
N ASP A 82 17.42 -9.22 25.95
CA ASP A 82 18.08 -8.09 26.62
C ASP A 82 19.24 -7.53 25.79
N ALA A 83 19.99 -8.40 25.11
CA ALA A 83 21.06 -7.97 24.20
C ALA A 83 20.48 -7.22 23.00
N VAL A 84 19.39 -7.73 22.41
CA VAL A 84 18.68 -7.08 21.29
C VAL A 84 18.18 -5.70 21.72
N LYS A 85 17.53 -5.60 22.89
CA LYS A 85 17.04 -4.33 23.42
C LYS A 85 18.17 -3.32 23.62
N ALA A 86 19.29 -3.73 24.23
CA ALA A 86 20.44 -2.86 24.45
C ALA A 86 21.03 -2.36 23.11
N MET A 87 21.10 -3.20 22.08
CA MET A 87 21.55 -2.79 20.75
C MET A 87 20.57 -1.84 20.07
N ALA A 88 19.26 -2.10 20.19
CA ALA A 88 18.22 -1.23 19.64
C ALA A 88 18.24 0.16 20.28
N GLU A 89 18.39 0.25 21.61
CA GLU A 89 18.52 1.53 22.32
C GLU A 89 19.79 2.29 21.91
N ARG A 90 20.93 1.60 21.78
CA ARG A 90 22.20 2.22 21.34
C ARG A 90 22.17 2.70 19.89
N THR A 91 21.36 2.08 19.04
CA THR A 91 21.32 2.36 17.60
C THR A 91 20.17 3.30 17.27
N TYR A 92 18.94 2.85 17.49
CA TYR A 92 17.71 3.56 17.13
C TYR A 92 17.23 4.51 18.23
N GLY A 93 17.62 4.30 19.50
CA GLY A 93 17.25 5.20 20.61
C GLY A 93 17.83 6.61 20.49
N LYS A 94 18.79 6.83 19.57
CA LYS A 94 19.31 8.15 19.22
C LYS A 94 18.37 8.98 18.34
N VAL A 95 17.39 8.33 17.70
CA VAL A 95 16.45 9.02 16.80
C VAL A 95 15.37 9.67 17.64
N ALA A 96 15.19 10.98 17.48
CA ALA A 96 14.16 11.72 18.21
C ALA A 96 12.76 11.27 17.81
N ARG A 97 11.83 11.31 18.78
CA ARG A 97 10.40 11.11 18.53
C ARG A 97 9.90 12.14 17.51
N GLY A 98 9.05 11.69 16.59
CA GLY A 98 8.39 12.55 15.62
C GLY A 98 7.21 13.34 16.20
N PRO A 99 6.58 14.17 15.35
CA PRO A 99 5.29 14.77 15.67
C PRO A 99 4.22 13.70 15.90
N ASP A 100 3.13 14.09 16.56
CA ASP A 100 1.97 13.21 16.73
C ASP A 100 1.34 12.92 15.37
N LEU A 101 1.12 11.64 15.11
CA LEU A 101 0.47 11.20 13.89
C LEU A 101 -1.04 11.30 14.02
N ARG A 102 -1.67 11.62 12.90
CA ARG A 102 -3.13 11.58 12.80
C ARG A 102 -3.63 10.17 13.10
N PRO A 103 -4.81 10.03 13.74
CA PRO A 103 -5.41 8.72 13.96
C PRO A 103 -5.50 7.93 12.65
N ARG A 104 -5.17 6.64 12.71
CA ARG A 104 -5.29 5.76 11.55
C ARG A 104 -6.77 5.50 11.29
N ILE A 105 -7.32 6.20 10.30
CA ILE A 105 -8.69 5.98 9.85
C ILE A 105 -8.72 4.70 9.02
N ARG A 106 -9.56 3.76 9.41
CA ARG A 106 -9.88 2.56 8.64
C ARG A 106 -11.32 2.71 8.17
N PRO A 107 -11.56 3.32 7.00
CA PRO A 107 -12.91 3.47 6.50
C PRO A 107 -13.58 2.11 6.39
N VAL A 108 -14.90 2.08 6.38
CA VAL A 108 -15.67 0.88 6.02
C VAL A 108 -16.18 1.08 4.60
N GLU A 109 -16.18 0.01 3.80
CA GLU A 109 -16.80 0.08 2.48
C GLU A 109 -18.31 0.20 2.60
N PRO A 110 -18.93 1.09 1.80
CA PRO A 110 -20.37 1.07 1.66
C PRO A 110 -20.83 -0.23 1.01
N GLU A 111 -22.10 -0.57 1.21
CA GLU A 111 -22.73 -1.71 0.56
C GLU A 111 -22.65 -1.57 -0.97
N GLN A 112 -22.20 -2.64 -1.64
CA GLN A 112 -22.14 -2.69 -3.09
C GLN A 112 -23.52 -3.05 -3.67
N ASN A 113 -24.33 -2.02 -3.93
CA ASN A 113 -25.70 -2.17 -4.43
C ASN A 113 -25.80 -2.53 -5.94
N THR A 114 -24.69 -2.53 -6.66
CA THR A 114 -24.66 -2.76 -8.10
C THR A 114 -23.49 -3.64 -8.50
N ARG A 115 -23.70 -4.44 -9.55
CA ARG A 115 -22.61 -5.15 -10.22
C ARG A 115 -21.77 -4.15 -10.99
N ARG A 116 -20.45 -4.24 -10.84
CA ARG A 116 -19.47 -3.52 -11.65
C ARG A 116 -18.75 -4.51 -12.55
N THR A 117 -18.43 -4.10 -13.76
CA THR A 117 -17.67 -4.90 -14.72
C THR A 117 -16.60 -4.01 -15.31
N VAL A 118 -15.35 -4.47 -15.25
CA VAL A 118 -14.21 -3.83 -15.88
C VAL A 118 -13.77 -4.75 -17.02
N THR A 119 -13.48 -4.17 -18.18
CA THR A 119 -13.00 -4.93 -19.35
C THR A 119 -11.83 -4.18 -19.95
N LEU A 120 -10.66 -4.81 -19.90
CA LEU A 120 -9.46 -4.33 -20.56
C LEU A 120 -9.23 -5.14 -21.84
N THR A 121 -9.09 -4.44 -22.97
CA THR A 121 -8.66 -5.05 -24.23
C THR A 121 -7.23 -4.61 -24.52
N ASP A 122 -6.32 -5.57 -24.69
CA ASP A 122 -4.91 -5.30 -24.94
C ASP A 122 -4.37 -6.23 -26.03
N ALA A 123 -3.67 -5.66 -27.01
CA ALA A 123 -3.12 -6.41 -28.16
C ALA A 123 -2.06 -7.46 -27.77
N ARG A 124 -1.46 -7.32 -26.57
CA ARG A 124 -0.47 -8.28 -26.02
C ARG A 124 -1.14 -9.53 -25.46
N VAL A 125 -2.46 -9.52 -25.24
CA VAL A 125 -3.21 -10.62 -24.65
C VAL A 125 -3.78 -11.52 -25.74
N SER A 126 -3.26 -12.74 -25.84
CA SER A 126 -3.73 -13.75 -26.79
C SER A 126 -4.79 -14.69 -26.19
N VAL A 127 -4.83 -14.81 -24.86
CA VAL A 127 -5.77 -15.67 -24.13
C VAL A 127 -6.59 -14.81 -23.17
N PRO A 128 -7.92 -14.76 -23.30
CA PRO A 128 -8.75 -13.98 -22.39
C PRO A 128 -8.74 -14.60 -20.98
N SER A 129 -8.65 -13.75 -19.97
CA SER A 129 -8.84 -14.10 -18.56
C SER A 129 -10.12 -13.46 -18.03
N PHE A 130 -10.73 -14.08 -17.03
CA PHE A 130 -11.89 -13.56 -16.33
C PHE A 130 -11.79 -13.89 -14.85
N SER A 131 -12.14 -12.94 -14.00
CA SER A 131 -12.25 -13.11 -12.56
C SER A 131 -13.52 -12.45 -12.04
N THR A 132 -13.98 -12.89 -10.88
CA THR A 132 -15.03 -12.22 -10.11
C THR A 132 -14.52 -12.03 -8.70
N GLN A 133 -14.78 -10.86 -8.14
CA GLN A 133 -14.36 -10.47 -6.80
C GLN A 133 -15.58 -10.06 -5.99
N TRP A 134 -15.54 -10.35 -4.69
CA TRP A 134 -16.55 -9.96 -3.72
C TRP A 134 -15.86 -9.25 -2.56
N VAL A 135 -16.45 -8.14 -2.12
CA VAL A 135 -16.04 -7.51 -0.86
C VAL A 135 -16.63 -8.33 0.27
N VAL A 136 -15.75 -8.84 1.14
CA VAL A 136 -16.12 -9.67 2.28
C VAL A 136 -15.71 -9.01 3.60
N PRO A 137 -16.35 -9.34 4.73
CA PRO A 137 -15.89 -8.91 6.05
C PRO A 137 -14.43 -9.34 6.30
N SER A 138 -13.70 -8.49 7.01
CA SER A 138 -12.33 -8.76 7.46
C SER A 138 -12.33 -9.17 8.93
N TYR A 139 -11.21 -9.70 9.44
CA TYR A 139 -11.00 -9.92 10.87
C TYR A 139 -11.31 -8.72 11.78
N HIS A 140 -11.28 -7.49 11.24
CA HIS A 140 -11.61 -6.28 12.00
C HIS A 140 -13.08 -5.85 11.89
N THR A 141 -13.80 -6.30 10.87
CA THR A 141 -15.17 -5.86 10.57
C THR A 141 -16.20 -6.98 10.70
N ALA A 142 -15.76 -8.24 10.74
CA ALA A 142 -16.59 -9.42 10.91
C ALA A 142 -16.97 -9.64 12.38
N LYS A 143 -18.08 -10.36 12.62
CA LYS A 143 -18.35 -10.90 13.96
C LYS A 143 -17.40 -12.06 14.25
N PRO A 144 -17.15 -12.39 15.53
CA PRO A 144 -16.31 -13.54 15.88
C PRO A 144 -16.78 -14.81 15.16
N GLY A 145 -15.87 -15.50 14.45
CA GLY A 145 -16.15 -16.73 13.71
C GLY A 145 -16.55 -16.57 12.25
N GLU A 146 -16.90 -15.36 11.79
CA GLU A 146 -17.29 -15.14 10.38
C GLU A 146 -16.09 -14.99 9.45
N ALA A 147 -15.01 -14.33 9.88
CA ALA A 147 -13.81 -14.15 9.07
C ALA A 147 -13.05 -15.48 8.88
N GLU A 148 -12.97 -16.28 9.95
CA GLU A 148 -12.32 -17.59 9.95
C GLU A 148 -13.01 -18.59 9.00
N ALA A 149 -14.33 -18.47 8.86
CA ALA A 149 -15.09 -19.32 7.94
C ALA A 149 -14.74 -19.05 6.47
N LEU A 150 -14.37 -17.80 6.13
CA LEU A 150 -13.96 -17.44 4.77
C LEU A 150 -12.59 -18.00 4.40
N ASP A 151 -11.70 -18.20 5.37
CA ASP A 151 -10.37 -18.80 5.13
C ASP A 151 -10.43 -20.30 4.79
N LEU A 152 -11.57 -20.95 5.02
CA LEU A 152 -11.78 -22.38 4.76
C LEU A 152 -12.48 -22.69 3.44
N LEU A 153 -12.91 -21.67 2.69
CA LEU A 153 -13.60 -21.79 1.39
C LEU A 153 -12.62 -21.75 0.22
#